data_AF-Q5D195-F1
#
_entry.id   AF-Q5D195-F1
#
_cell.length_a   1.000
_cell.length_b   1.000
_cell.length_c   1.000
_cell.angle_alpha   90.00
_cell.angle_beta   90.00
_cell.angle_gamma   90.00
#
_symmetry.space_group_name_H-M   'P 1'
#
loop_
_entity.id
_entity.type
_entity.pdbx_description
1 polymer ?
#
loop_
_entity_poly.entity_id
_entity_poly.type
_entity_poly.pdbx_seq_one_letter_code
_entity_poly.pdbx_strand_id
1 'polypeptide(L)'
;AKTIADGITSAEDKEYGVLNNSKYIPTNGNTVGYTFKGIDGLVLGANYLLAQERHKYTTAGGTRAVTVAGEVYPQKISNGVQVGAKYDANNIIAGIAYGRTNYREDIVDSDLGKKQQVNGALSTLGYRFSDLGLLVSLDSGYAKTKNYKDKHEKSYFVSPGFQYELME
;
A
#
# COMPACT_ATOMS: atom_id res chain seq x y z
N ALA A 1 7.68 -2.62 -9.70
CA ALA A 1 7.94 -3.81 -8.85
C ALA A 1 6.92 -3.84 -7.72
N LYS A 2 6.55 -5.03 -7.23
CA LYS A 2 5.53 -5.22 -6.17
C LYS A 2 6.14 -5.02 -4.78
N THR A 3 5.34 -4.56 -3.82
CA THR A 3 5.78 -4.34 -2.42
C THR A 3 5.28 -5.45 -1.49
N ILE A 4 5.79 -5.51 -0.25
CA ILE A 4 5.30 -6.50 0.73
C ILE A 4 3.80 -6.36 1.00
N ALA A 5 3.25 -5.14 0.87
CA ALA A 5 1.82 -4.87 1.05
C ALA A 5 0.92 -5.55 -0.01
N ASP A 6 1.47 -5.90 -1.18
CA ASP A 6 0.75 -6.63 -2.25
C ASP A 6 0.33 -8.04 -1.80
N GLY A 7 1.07 -8.68 -0.89
CA GLY A 7 0.84 -10.06 -0.48
C GLY A 7 0.10 -10.25 0.86
N ILE A 8 -0.36 -9.15 1.49
CA ILE A 8 -0.89 -9.18 2.87
C ILE A 8 -2.36 -9.53 2.92
N THR A 9 -3.18 -9.04 2.02
CA THR A 9 -4.62 -9.34 2.02
C THR A 9 -4.90 -10.60 1.22
N SER A 10 -5.88 -11.38 1.67
CA SER A 10 -6.34 -12.58 0.97
C SER A 10 -7.33 -12.27 -0.17
N ALA A 11 -8.11 -11.20 -0.02
CA ALA A 11 -9.05 -10.73 -1.03
C ALA A 11 -8.46 -9.56 -1.84
N GLU A 12 -8.14 -9.80 -3.12
CA GLU A 12 -7.77 -8.75 -4.08
C GLU A 12 -8.86 -8.70 -5.17
N ASP A 13 -9.71 -7.67 -5.14
CA ASP A 13 -10.69 -7.45 -6.21
C ASP A 13 -10.11 -6.45 -7.23
N LYS A 14 -9.71 -6.97 -8.41
CA LYS A 14 -9.11 -6.18 -9.49
C LYS A 14 -10.13 -5.62 -10.48
N GLU A 15 -11.37 -6.07 -10.42
CA GLU A 15 -12.37 -5.83 -11.48
C GLU A 15 -13.55 -4.99 -10.99
N TYR A 16 -13.95 -5.11 -9.72
CA TYR A 16 -15.11 -4.39 -9.15
C TYR A 16 -14.76 -3.40 -8.03
N GLY A 17 -13.49 -3.31 -7.64
CA GLY A 17 -12.97 -2.22 -6.80
C GLY A 17 -13.40 -2.24 -5.32
N VAL A 18 -13.91 -3.36 -4.82
CA VAL A 18 -14.42 -3.46 -3.43
C VAL A 18 -13.29 -3.34 -2.40
N LEU A 19 -12.06 -3.77 -2.73
CA LEU A 19 -10.88 -3.68 -1.86
C LEU A 19 -9.65 -3.21 -2.63
N ASN A 20 -9.28 -1.93 -2.47
CA ASN A 20 -8.10 -1.35 -3.09
C ASN A 20 -7.00 -1.05 -2.05
N ASN A 21 -6.13 -2.03 -1.81
CA ASN A 21 -5.03 -1.92 -0.84
C ASN A 21 -4.04 -0.79 -1.14
N SER A 22 -3.86 -0.45 -2.42
CA SER A 22 -2.97 0.63 -2.86
C SER A 22 -3.36 1.99 -2.29
N LYS A 23 -4.64 2.16 -1.91
CA LYS A 23 -5.17 3.36 -1.24
C LYS A 23 -4.64 3.50 0.19
N TYR A 24 -4.28 2.40 0.84
CA TYR A 24 -3.81 2.36 2.23
C TYR A 24 -2.28 2.35 2.30
N ILE A 25 -1.66 1.43 1.57
CA ILE A 25 -0.21 1.31 1.43
C ILE A 25 0.08 1.01 -0.05
N PRO A 26 0.98 1.74 -0.75
CA PRO A 26 1.23 1.47 -2.15
C PRO A 26 1.74 0.04 -2.36
N THR A 27 1.04 -0.74 -3.19
CA THR A 27 1.35 -2.15 -3.49
C THR A 27 2.33 -2.32 -4.67
N ASN A 28 2.58 -1.23 -5.41
CA ASN A 28 3.40 -1.19 -6.63
C ASN A 28 4.18 0.14 -6.70
N GLY A 29 5.41 0.08 -7.20
CA GLY A 29 6.13 1.24 -7.70
C GLY A 29 7.58 0.96 -8.09
N ASN A 30 8.36 2.04 -8.21
CA ASN A 30 9.82 1.98 -8.16
C ASN A 30 10.21 1.69 -6.72
N THR A 31 10.46 0.43 -6.39
CA THR A 31 10.70 -0.01 -5.01
C THR A 31 11.92 -0.91 -4.94
N VAL A 32 12.65 -0.79 -3.82
CA VAL A 32 13.68 -1.72 -3.40
C VAL A 32 13.15 -2.43 -2.16
N GLY A 33 13.15 -3.75 -2.20
CA GLY A 33 12.61 -4.58 -1.12
C GLY A 33 13.60 -5.62 -0.67
N TYR A 34 13.64 -5.86 0.63
CA TYR A 34 14.28 -7.03 1.22
C TYR A 34 13.19 -7.94 1.77
N THR A 35 13.23 -9.21 1.40
CA THR A 35 12.30 -10.23 1.88
C THR A 35 13.10 -11.31 2.57
N PHE A 36 12.85 -11.51 3.85
CA PHE A 36 13.47 -12.53 4.67
C PHE A 36 12.48 -13.66 4.92
N LYS A 37 12.86 -14.87 4.52
CA LYS A 37 12.14 -16.10 4.86
C LYS A 37 12.79 -16.66 6.12
N GLY A 38 12.11 -16.52 7.25
CA GLY A 38 12.70 -16.84 8.56
C GLY A 38 12.54 -18.33 8.89
N ILE A 39 11.37 -18.67 9.40
CA ILE A 39 10.94 -20.05 9.66
C ILE A 39 9.91 -20.47 8.62
N ASP A 40 9.52 -21.74 8.63
CA ASP A 40 8.47 -22.22 7.74
C ASP A 40 7.17 -21.42 7.93
N GLY A 41 6.56 -21.03 6.82
CA GLY A 41 5.41 -20.14 6.77
C GLY A 41 5.65 -18.67 7.12
N LEU A 42 6.76 -18.27 7.77
CA LEU A 42 7.02 -16.88 8.18
C LEU A 42 7.89 -16.12 7.18
N VAL A 43 7.33 -15.06 6.62
CA VAL A 43 8.00 -14.10 5.74
C VAL A 43 7.97 -12.71 6.35
N LEU A 44 9.14 -12.07 6.44
CA LEU A 44 9.28 -10.66 6.78
C LEU A 44 9.65 -9.88 5.51
N GLY A 45 9.10 -8.69 5.35
CA GLY A 45 9.42 -7.81 4.24
C GLY A 45 9.65 -6.38 4.69
N ALA A 46 10.64 -5.73 4.11
CA ALA A 46 10.87 -4.30 4.26
C ALA A 46 11.10 -3.69 2.87
N ASN A 47 10.36 -2.65 2.55
CA ASN A 47 10.37 -2.04 1.23
C ASN A 47 10.55 -0.53 1.36
N TYR A 48 11.48 0.00 0.56
CA TYR A 48 11.61 1.42 0.32
C TYR A 48 11.01 1.74 -1.06
N LEU A 49 10.13 2.72 -1.11
CA LEU A 49 9.53 3.22 -2.33
C LEU A 49 10.25 4.51 -2.71
N LEU A 50 10.82 4.51 -3.89
CA LEU A 50 11.41 5.68 -4.51
C LEU A 50 10.31 6.55 -5.11
N ALA A 51 10.69 7.78 -5.42
CA ALA A 51 9.78 8.71 -6.05
C ALA A 51 9.17 8.16 -7.34
N GLN A 52 7.89 8.42 -7.51
CA GLN A 52 7.13 8.07 -8.69
C GLN A 52 6.89 9.32 -9.52
N GLU A 53 7.10 9.19 -10.83
CA GLU A 53 6.88 10.23 -11.84
C GLU A 53 7.70 11.52 -11.59
N ARG A 54 8.73 11.71 -12.41
CA ARG A 54 9.58 12.91 -12.42
C ARG A 54 9.43 13.67 -13.72
N HIS A 55 9.60 14.99 -13.67
CA HIS A 55 9.71 15.82 -14.85
C HIS A 55 10.90 15.36 -15.70
N LYS A 56 10.63 15.06 -16.97
CA LYS A 56 11.67 14.62 -17.92
C LYS A 56 12.48 15.80 -18.47
N TYR A 57 11.85 16.97 -18.54
CA TYR A 57 12.43 18.18 -19.11
C TYR A 57 12.15 19.36 -18.19
N THR A 58 13.11 20.28 -18.14
CA THR A 58 12.92 21.58 -17.50
C THR A 58 12.06 22.43 -18.44
N THR A 59 10.91 22.91 -17.97
CA THR A 59 10.16 23.94 -18.71
C THR A 59 10.53 25.32 -18.19
N ALA A 60 10.98 26.19 -19.09
CA ALA A 60 11.22 27.59 -18.78
C ALA A 60 9.88 28.27 -18.45
N GLY A 61 9.78 28.84 -17.25
CA GLY A 61 8.54 29.39 -16.72
C GLY A 61 8.15 30.70 -17.40
N GLY A 62 6.89 30.78 -17.85
CA GLY A 62 6.15 32.04 -18.00
C GLY A 62 5.38 32.36 -16.71
N THR A 63 4.10 32.68 -16.78
CA THR A 63 3.17 32.91 -15.63
C THR A 63 2.92 31.69 -14.72
N ARG A 64 3.63 30.57 -14.91
CA ARG A 64 3.58 29.35 -14.08
C ARG A 64 4.98 28.99 -13.60
N ALA A 65 5.07 28.33 -12.43
CA ALA A 65 6.36 27.94 -11.85
C ALA A 65 7.22 27.12 -12.82
N VAL A 66 8.51 27.46 -12.82
CA VAL A 66 9.55 26.68 -13.47
C VAL A 66 9.52 25.26 -12.91
N THR A 67 9.46 24.26 -13.78
CA THR A 67 9.65 22.86 -13.38
C THR A 67 11.08 22.47 -13.72
N VAL A 68 11.76 21.76 -12.82
CA VAL A 68 13.14 21.32 -13.02
C VAL A 68 13.16 19.84 -13.38
N ALA A 69 13.90 19.47 -14.44
CA ALA A 69 14.09 18.07 -14.80
C ALA A 69 14.61 17.26 -13.59
N GLY A 70 14.03 16.08 -13.37
CA GLY A 70 14.36 15.22 -12.23
C GLY A 70 13.56 15.50 -10.96
N GLU A 71 12.82 16.61 -10.87
CA GLU A 71 11.89 16.83 -9.76
C GLU A 71 10.64 15.96 -9.87
N VAL A 72 10.16 15.50 -8.72
CA VAL A 72 8.92 14.73 -8.59
C VAL A 72 7.74 15.63 -8.91
N TYR A 73 6.76 15.13 -9.67
CA TYR A 73 5.53 15.86 -9.92
C TYR A 73 4.79 16.17 -8.61
N PRO A 74 4.17 17.36 -8.46
CA PRO A 74 3.33 17.65 -7.30
C PRO A 74 2.21 16.60 -7.13
N GLN A 75 1.87 16.30 -5.88
CA GLN A 75 0.93 15.25 -5.48
C GLN A 75 1.31 13.82 -5.89
N LYS A 76 2.51 13.58 -6.42
CA LYS A 76 3.03 12.23 -6.64
C LYS A 76 3.88 11.76 -5.47
N ILE A 77 4.07 10.45 -5.37
CA ILE A 77 4.83 9.82 -4.30
C ILE A 77 6.29 10.29 -4.40
N SER A 78 6.77 10.94 -3.34
CA SER A 78 8.17 11.37 -3.23
C SER A 78 9.03 10.24 -2.69
N ASN A 79 8.55 9.57 -1.64
CA ASN A 79 9.15 8.36 -1.10
C ASN A 79 8.18 7.63 -0.18
N GLY A 80 8.50 6.39 0.16
CA GLY A 80 7.78 5.64 1.17
C GLY A 80 8.62 4.55 1.81
N VAL A 81 8.22 4.14 3.00
CA VAL A 81 8.77 2.99 3.71
C VAL A 81 7.64 2.07 4.11
N GLN A 82 7.86 0.78 3.98
CA GLN A 82 6.89 -0.24 4.33
C GLN A 82 7.62 -1.39 5.00
N VAL A 83 6.98 -1.98 6.00
CA VAL A 83 7.44 -3.19 6.67
C VAL A 83 6.26 -4.10 6.92
N GLY A 84 6.48 -5.40 6.90
CA GLY A 84 5.42 -6.36 7.17
C GLY A 84 5.94 -7.74 7.51
N ALA A 85 5.03 -8.54 8.03
CA ALA A 85 5.21 -9.93 8.34
C ALA A 85 3.98 -10.70 7.86
N LYS A 86 4.19 -11.89 7.28
CA LYS A 86 3.14 -12.83 6.93
C LYS A 86 3.52 -14.20 7.44
N TYR A 87 2.60 -14.84 8.13
CA TYR A 87 2.66 -16.22 8.55
C TYR A 87 1.57 -17.00 7.82
N ASP A 88 1.95 -18.04 7.10
CA ASP A 88 1.06 -18.93 6.37
C ASP A 88 1.56 -20.36 6.54
N ALA A 89 1.17 -20.98 7.65
CA ALA A 89 1.52 -22.36 7.99
C ALA A 89 0.58 -22.91 9.08
N ASN A 90 0.52 -24.24 9.22
CA ASN A 90 -0.28 -24.92 10.24
C ASN A 90 -1.74 -24.48 10.26
N ASN A 91 -2.35 -24.35 9.06
CA ASN A 91 -3.73 -23.91 8.87
C ASN A 91 -4.05 -22.48 9.34
N ILE A 92 -3.04 -21.70 9.73
CA ILE A 92 -3.22 -20.32 10.18
C ILE A 92 -2.57 -19.40 9.15
N ILE A 93 -3.35 -18.41 8.73
CA ILE A 93 -2.88 -17.30 7.93
C ILE A 93 -2.96 -16.06 8.83
N ALA A 94 -1.84 -15.40 9.05
CA ALA A 94 -1.81 -14.13 9.76
C ALA A 94 -0.84 -13.20 9.04
N GLY A 95 -1.21 -11.93 8.91
CA GLY A 95 -0.33 -10.98 8.26
C GLY A 95 -0.56 -9.59 8.80
N ILE A 96 0.51 -8.81 8.82
CA ILE A 96 0.47 -7.40 9.18
C ILE A 96 1.47 -6.66 8.32
N ALA A 97 1.06 -5.50 7.80
CA ALA A 97 1.98 -4.56 7.18
C ALA A 97 1.67 -3.15 7.63
N TYR A 98 2.72 -2.36 7.76
CA TYR A 98 2.65 -0.94 8.05
C TYR A 98 3.45 -0.19 6.99
N GLY A 99 2.90 0.92 6.51
CA GLY A 99 3.50 1.73 5.47
C GLY A 99 3.31 3.21 5.73
N ARG A 100 4.36 3.98 5.49
CA ARG A 100 4.32 5.44 5.44
C ARG A 100 4.77 5.90 4.08
N THR A 101 3.94 6.69 3.41
CA THR A 101 4.22 7.25 2.09
C THR A 101 4.13 8.77 2.18
N ASN A 102 5.15 9.48 1.70
CA ASN A 102 5.15 10.92 1.58
C ASN A 102 4.98 11.34 0.13
N TYR A 103 4.28 12.44 -0.08
CA TYR A 103 3.93 12.98 -1.38
C TYR A 103 4.64 14.32 -1.57
N ARG A 104 4.99 14.65 -2.82
CA ARG A 104 5.58 15.95 -3.14
C ARG A 104 4.51 17.03 -2.98
N GLU A 105 4.74 17.97 -2.09
CA GLU A 105 3.88 19.13 -1.92
C GLU A 105 3.96 20.04 -3.15
N ASP A 106 2.81 20.60 -3.54
CA ASP A 106 2.79 21.72 -4.46
C ASP A 106 2.90 23.00 -3.64
N ILE A 107 4.00 23.74 -3.80
CA ILE A 107 4.24 25.00 -3.06
C ILE A 107 3.68 26.20 -3.85
N VAL A 108 3.33 26.00 -5.13
CA VAL A 108 3.00 27.07 -6.08
C VAL A 108 1.50 27.17 -6.27
N ASP A 109 0.80 26.04 -6.35
CA ASP A 109 -0.63 25.99 -6.60
C ASP A 109 -1.37 25.34 -5.42
N SER A 110 -2.03 26.16 -4.60
CA SER A 110 -2.75 25.72 -3.40
C SER A 110 -3.96 24.81 -3.68
N ASP A 111 -4.36 24.70 -4.96
CA ASP A 111 -5.52 23.95 -5.41
C ASP A 111 -5.18 22.59 -6.06
N LEU A 112 -3.91 22.30 -6.39
CA LEU A 112 -3.52 21.06 -7.08
C LEU A 112 -3.41 19.84 -6.14
N GLY A 113 -3.37 20.06 -4.83
CA GLY A 113 -3.62 19.04 -3.81
C GLY A 113 -2.79 19.22 -2.55
N LYS A 114 -3.33 18.74 -1.43
CA LYS A 114 -2.82 19.02 -0.07
C LYS A 114 -2.19 17.80 0.58
N LYS A 115 -2.12 16.67 -0.12
CA LYS A 115 -1.71 15.39 0.46
C LYS A 115 -0.21 15.42 0.75
N GLN A 116 0.15 15.38 2.03
CA GLN A 116 1.56 15.37 2.46
C GLN A 116 2.04 13.95 2.72
N GLN A 117 1.22 13.19 3.45
CA GLN A 117 1.64 11.91 3.99
C GLN A 117 0.45 10.99 4.21
N VAL A 118 0.62 9.72 3.86
CA VAL A 118 -0.31 8.64 4.23
C VAL A 118 0.42 7.66 5.12
N ASN A 119 -0.19 7.34 6.25
CA ASN A 119 0.22 6.19 7.06
C ASN A 119 -0.87 5.14 6.96
N GLY A 120 -0.51 3.96 6.50
CA GLY A 120 -1.41 2.82 6.36
C GLY A 120 -0.95 1.65 7.22
N ALA A 121 -1.91 0.87 7.71
CA ALA A 121 -1.71 -0.45 8.27
C ALA A 121 -2.70 -1.41 7.61
N LEU A 122 -2.24 -2.60 7.28
CA LEU A 122 -3.05 -3.71 6.76
C LEU A 122 -2.84 -4.90 7.69
N SER A 123 -3.89 -5.67 7.94
CA SER A 123 -3.76 -6.95 8.62
C SER A 123 -4.72 -7.97 8.07
N THR A 124 -4.32 -9.24 8.14
CA THR A 124 -5.14 -10.39 7.77
C THR A 124 -5.07 -11.42 8.88
N LEU A 125 -6.18 -12.09 9.13
CA LEU A 125 -6.24 -13.27 9.98
C LEU A 125 -7.18 -14.28 9.32
N GLY A 126 -6.73 -15.52 9.16
CA GLY A 126 -7.52 -16.58 8.57
C GLY A 126 -7.15 -17.95 9.09
N TYR A 127 -8.08 -18.88 8.91
CA TYR A 127 -7.95 -20.26 9.30
C TYR A 127 -8.41 -21.19 8.17
N ARG A 128 -7.63 -22.25 7.92
CA ARG A 128 -7.91 -23.27 6.91
C ARG A 128 -8.37 -24.55 7.59
N PHE A 129 -9.65 -24.86 7.44
CA PHE A 129 -10.23 -26.13 7.82
C PHE A 129 -9.85 -27.17 6.76
N SER A 130 -8.73 -27.86 6.98
CA SER A 130 -8.20 -28.89 6.06
C SER A 130 -9.23 -29.98 5.75
N ASP A 131 -10.01 -30.39 6.75
CA ASP A 131 -11.01 -31.46 6.63
C ASP A 131 -12.19 -31.08 5.72
N LEU A 132 -12.40 -29.78 5.49
CA LEU A 132 -13.54 -29.23 4.74
C LEU A 132 -13.12 -28.49 3.47
N GLY A 133 -11.81 -28.41 3.16
CA GLY A 133 -11.31 -27.57 2.07
C GLY A 133 -11.72 -26.09 2.20
N LEU A 134 -11.99 -25.63 3.43
CA LEU A 134 -12.59 -24.32 3.70
C LEU A 134 -11.55 -23.37 4.31
N LEU A 135 -11.39 -22.20 3.71
CA LEU A 135 -10.64 -21.10 4.28
C LEU A 135 -11.60 -19.98 4.67
N VAL A 136 -11.48 -19.51 5.91
CA VAL A 136 -12.17 -18.32 6.39
C VAL A 136 -11.10 -17.29 6.74
N SER A 137 -11.24 -16.08 6.23
CA SER A 137 -10.32 -14.97 6.49
C SER A 137 -11.05 -13.69 6.89
N LEU A 138 -10.33 -12.81 7.55
CA LEU A 138 -10.73 -11.47 7.89
C LEU A 138 -9.57 -10.55 7.53
N ASP A 139 -9.79 -9.75 6.49
CA ASP A 139 -8.86 -8.72 6.07
C ASP A 139 -9.31 -7.38 6.64
N SER A 140 -8.37 -6.58 7.12
CA SER A 140 -8.65 -5.22 7.59
C SER A 140 -7.55 -4.26 7.20
N GLY A 141 -7.93 -2.99 7.07
CA GLY A 141 -6.99 -1.93 6.79
C GLY A 141 -7.40 -0.62 7.41
N TYR A 142 -6.40 0.17 7.74
CA TYR A 142 -6.53 1.51 8.27
C TYR A 142 -5.54 2.43 7.59
N ALA A 143 -5.98 3.62 7.18
CA ALA A 143 -5.11 4.65 6.65
C ALA A 143 -5.47 6.02 7.19
N LYS A 144 -4.44 6.84 7.42
CA LYS A 144 -4.56 8.23 7.81
C LYS A 144 -3.78 9.11 6.84
N THR A 145 -4.50 9.95 6.11
CA THR A 145 -3.94 10.95 5.21
C THR A 145 -3.82 12.28 5.95
N LYS A 146 -2.60 12.79 6.03
CA LYS A 146 -2.30 14.14 6.48
C LYS A 146 -2.34 15.10 5.30
N ASN A 147 -3.14 16.15 5.45
CA ASN A 147 -3.31 17.20 4.46
C ASN A 147 -2.80 18.54 5.04
N TYR A 148 -2.14 19.34 4.21
CA TYR A 148 -1.69 20.68 4.63
C TYR A 148 -2.89 21.61 4.78
N LYS A 149 -3.06 22.20 5.99
CA LYS A 149 -4.14 23.14 6.36
C LYS A 149 -5.59 22.65 6.24
N ASP A 150 -5.78 21.38 5.85
CA ASP A 150 -7.09 20.75 5.69
C ASP A 150 -7.34 19.65 6.73
N LYS A 151 -8.61 19.21 6.82
CA LYS A 151 -8.98 18.09 7.68
C LYS A 151 -8.21 16.82 7.25
N HIS A 152 -7.68 16.13 8.25
CA HIS A 152 -7.09 14.81 8.07
C HIS A 152 -8.16 13.79 7.67
N GLU A 153 -7.89 13.04 6.62
CA GLU A 153 -8.77 11.95 6.19
C GLU A 153 -8.36 10.65 6.88
N LYS A 154 -9.36 9.88 7.32
CA LYS A 154 -9.19 8.53 7.86
C LYS A 154 -9.99 7.58 7.00
N SER A 155 -9.39 6.47 6.59
CA SER A 155 -10.05 5.41 5.85
C SER A 155 -9.85 4.10 6.60
N TYR A 156 -10.87 3.27 6.64
CA TYR A 156 -10.79 1.93 7.23
C TYR A 156 -11.61 0.96 6.39
N PHE A 157 -11.24 -0.31 6.41
CA PHE A 157 -12.05 -1.40 5.88
C PHE A 157 -11.91 -2.62 6.77
N VAL A 158 -12.96 -3.43 6.78
CA VAL A 158 -12.98 -4.77 7.34
C VAL A 158 -13.74 -5.63 6.34
N SER A 159 -13.11 -6.69 5.85
CA SER A 159 -13.68 -7.60 4.88
C SER A 159 -13.55 -9.03 5.38
N PRO A 160 -14.66 -9.70 5.72
CA PRO A 160 -14.64 -11.15 5.85
C PRO A 160 -14.46 -11.78 4.46
N GLY A 161 -13.79 -12.92 4.42
CA GLY A 161 -13.56 -13.73 3.23
C GLY A 161 -13.85 -15.20 3.54
N PHE A 162 -14.40 -15.90 2.56
CA PHE A 162 -14.53 -17.35 2.60
C PHE A 162 -14.13 -17.92 1.24
N GLN A 163 -13.40 -19.02 1.25
CA GLN A 163 -13.02 -19.77 0.06
C GLN A 163 -13.29 -21.23 0.33
N TYR A 164 -14.01 -21.88 -0.57
CA TYR A 164 -14.32 -23.29 -0.49
C TYR A 164 -13.70 -23.98 -1.70
N GLU A 165 -12.87 -24.97 -1.46
CA GLU A 165 -12.26 -25.79 -2.51
C GLU A 165 -13.24 -26.87 -2.93
N LEU A 166 -13.73 -26.79 -4.17
CA LEU A 166 -14.58 -27.83 -4.74
C LEU A 166 -13.68 -28.99 -5.15
N MET A 167 -13.69 -30.07 -4.35
CA MET A 167 -13.09 -31.34 -4.76
C MET A 167 -14.05 -32.03 -5.75
N GLU A 168 -13.54 -32.39 -6.93
CA GLU A 168 -14.19 -33.30 -7.89
C GLU A 168 -13.90 -34.76 -7.50
#